data_AF-A0A316V2J9-F1
#
_entry.id   AF-A0A316V2J9-F1
#
_cell.length_a   1.000
_cell.length_b   1.000
_cell.length_c   1.000
_cell.angle_alpha   90.00
_cell.angle_beta   90.00
_cell.angle_gamma   90.00
#
_symmetry.space_group_name_H-M   'P 1'
#
loop_
_entity.id
_entity.type
_entity.pdbx_description
1 polymer ?
#
loop_
_entity_poly.entity_id
_entity_poly.type
_entity_poly.pdbx_seq_one_letter_code
_entity_poly.pdbx_strand_id
1 'polypeptide(L)'
;MKLVNFLTLFTTMIVAMTISTMAMPFSLDKRDAASITGSFATISKLISQLDQAQKAAGQSGTPDFSKASGLLAQLSQTAESADSALVALGSSKLDAGSASSIKSSLESAASSVRSITTLIQKGKEWFAKNNATQKVIQIIQANIDQFHQLFIDLNSHVTDTYHQAYKAPETRIICAMVDAIATLDKSQVSESAVDYCNGGGDGGQPDDASGLDAFNDGVTPSGYSSCGNSPTMFFQQAYTSKTLGTSGTQCTAGETVTPNSFEIPQNALML
;
A
#
# COMPACT_ATOMS: atom_id res chain seq x y z
N MET A 1 -79.52 37.98 -18.69
CA MET A 1 -79.46 38.27 -17.24
C MET A 1 -79.40 36.94 -16.49
N LYS A 2 -78.21 36.54 -16.03
CA LYS A 2 -77.91 35.60 -14.92
C LYS A 2 -76.46 35.11 -15.08
N LEU A 3 -75.62 35.54 -14.12
CA LEU A 3 -74.36 34.89 -13.76
C LEU A 3 -74.61 33.40 -13.52
N VAL A 4 -73.61 32.54 -13.77
CA VAL A 4 -72.98 31.69 -12.75
C VAL A 4 -71.62 31.19 -13.29
N ASN A 5 -70.57 31.43 -12.50
CA ASN A 5 -69.21 30.90 -12.61
C ASN A 5 -69.18 29.37 -12.59
N PHE A 6 -68.30 28.73 -13.37
CA PHE A 6 -67.63 27.50 -12.90
C PHE A 6 -66.24 27.39 -13.56
N LEU A 7 -65.25 28.00 -12.88
CA LEU A 7 -63.85 27.60 -13.00
C LEU A 7 -63.73 26.21 -12.37
N THR A 8 -63.50 25.17 -13.17
CA THR A 8 -62.99 23.90 -12.66
C THR A 8 -61.46 23.99 -12.60
N LEU A 9 -60.96 24.41 -11.44
CA LEU A 9 -59.61 24.05 -10.99
C LEU A 9 -59.59 22.53 -10.79
N PHE A 10 -58.78 21.81 -11.56
CA PHE A 10 -58.33 20.49 -11.15
C PHE A 10 -57.23 20.67 -10.12
N THR A 11 -57.61 20.61 -8.86
CA THR A 11 -56.71 20.54 -7.71
C THR A 11 -56.07 19.16 -7.71
N THR A 12 -54.86 19.04 -8.26
CA THR A 12 -54.02 17.85 -8.04
C THR A 12 -53.65 17.84 -6.56
N MET A 13 -54.35 16.99 -5.80
CA MET A 13 -54.02 16.69 -4.42
C MET A 13 -52.69 15.95 -4.42
N ILE A 14 -51.58 16.71 -4.39
CA ILE A 14 -50.26 16.17 -4.05
C ILE A 14 -50.38 15.79 -2.58
N VAL A 15 -50.70 14.52 -2.33
CA VAL A 15 -50.38 13.90 -1.05
C VAL A 15 -48.86 13.95 -0.96
N ALA A 16 -48.35 15.00 -0.33
CA ALA A 16 -47.01 15.03 0.22
C ALA A 16 -46.97 13.93 1.28
N MET A 17 -46.74 12.70 0.84
CA MET A 17 -46.10 11.71 1.68
C MET A 17 -44.72 12.30 1.93
N THR A 18 -44.59 13.01 3.05
CA THR A 18 -43.31 13.17 3.72
C THR A 18 -42.82 11.77 4.03
N ILE A 19 -42.13 11.16 3.06
CA ILE A 19 -41.18 10.10 3.35
C ILE A 19 -40.12 10.83 4.15
N SER A 20 -40.28 10.81 5.47
CA SER A 20 -39.17 10.93 6.38
C SER A 20 -38.25 9.78 6.02
N THR A 21 -37.38 9.98 5.02
CA THR A 21 -36.16 9.20 4.89
C THR A 21 -35.38 9.55 6.14
N MET A 22 -35.66 8.83 7.23
CA MET A 22 -34.68 8.65 8.27
C MET A 22 -33.45 8.16 7.52
N ALA A 23 -32.41 9.00 7.48
CA ALA A 23 -31.10 8.61 7.00
C ALA A 23 -30.76 7.32 7.75
N MET A 24 -30.83 6.19 7.06
CA MET A 24 -30.38 4.93 7.64
C MET A 24 -28.90 5.14 7.96
N PRO A 25 -28.46 4.81 9.19
CA PRO A 25 -27.04 4.91 9.51
C PRO A 25 -26.30 4.06 8.49
N PHE A 26 -25.34 4.69 7.81
CA PHE A 26 -24.47 4.08 6.81
C PHE A 26 -23.85 2.80 7.39
N SER A 27 -24.47 1.64 7.14
CA SER A 27 -23.78 0.38 7.31
C SER A 27 -22.91 0.23 6.07
N LEU A 28 -21.61 0.49 6.22
CA LEU A 28 -20.59 -0.15 5.40
C LEU A 28 -21.03 -1.60 5.16
N ASP A 29 -21.00 -2.05 3.91
CA ASP A 29 -21.20 -3.46 3.64
C ASP A 29 -20.08 -4.18 4.40
N LYS A 30 -20.42 -4.94 5.44
CA LYS A 30 -19.45 -5.54 6.38
C LYS A 30 -18.38 -6.39 5.67
N ARG A 31 -18.64 -6.77 4.42
CA ARG A 31 -17.74 -7.49 3.52
C ARG A 31 -16.54 -6.65 3.08
N ASP A 32 -16.73 -5.37 2.78
CA ASP A 32 -15.65 -4.51 2.28
C ASP A 32 -14.69 -4.14 3.42
N ALA A 33 -15.22 -3.80 4.59
CA ALA A 33 -14.40 -3.55 5.78
C ALA A 33 -13.65 -4.81 6.28
N ALA A 34 -14.25 -6.00 6.16
CA ALA A 34 -13.58 -7.27 6.45
C ALA A 34 -12.45 -7.58 5.45
N SER A 35 -12.62 -7.19 4.18
CA SER A 35 -11.60 -7.32 3.13
C SER A 35 -10.39 -6.41 3.41
N ILE A 36 -10.64 -5.15 3.77
CA ILE A 36 -9.58 -4.18 4.09
C ILE A 36 -8.79 -4.63 5.33
N THR A 37 -9.49 -4.90 6.44
CA THR A 37 -8.84 -5.37 7.69
C THR A 37 -8.07 -6.67 7.49
N GLY A 38 -8.61 -7.61 6.69
CA GLY A 38 -7.93 -8.85 6.31
C GLY A 38 -6.65 -8.63 5.49
N SER A 39 -6.64 -7.62 4.61
CA SER A 39 -5.46 -7.24 3.83
C SER A 39 -4.36 -6.66 4.72
N PHE A 40 -4.70 -5.77 5.65
CA PHE A 40 -3.73 -5.25 6.64
C PHE A 40 -3.18 -6.34 7.56
N ALA A 41 -4.00 -7.30 7.98
CA ALA A 41 -3.53 -8.47 8.73
C ALA A 41 -2.56 -9.32 7.89
N THR A 42 -2.81 -9.46 6.59
CA THR A 42 -1.93 -10.18 5.65
C THR A 42 -0.62 -9.43 5.44
N ILE A 43 -0.64 -8.11 5.29
CA ILE A 43 0.55 -7.24 5.25
C ILE A 43 1.40 -7.45 6.51
N SER A 44 0.79 -7.37 7.69
CA SER A 44 1.51 -7.63 8.96
C SER A 44 2.14 -9.02 8.96
N LYS A 45 1.40 -10.05 8.51
CA LYS A 45 1.90 -11.42 8.45
C LYS A 45 3.09 -11.56 7.50
N LEU A 46 3.05 -10.97 6.31
CA LEU A 46 4.14 -11.02 5.33
C LEU A 46 5.41 -10.35 5.89
N ILE A 47 5.28 -9.20 6.55
CA ILE A 47 6.40 -8.51 7.21
C ILE A 47 6.96 -9.35 8.36
N SER A 48 6.11 -9.98 9.17
CA SER A 48 6.57 -10.92 10.21
C SER A 48 7.24 -12.17 9.63
N GLN A 49 6.82 -12.65 8.46
CA GLN A 49 7.49 -13.78 7.78
C GLN A 49 8.87 -13.38 7.25
N LEU A 50 9.04 -12.15 6.76
CA LEU A 50 10.35 -11.59 6.41
C LEU A 50 11.26 -11.52 7.64
N ASP A 51 10.74 -11.12 8.80
CA ASP A 51 11.46 -11.17 10.09
C ASP A 51 11.84 -12.60 10.50
N GLN A 52 10.92 -13.56 10.39
CA GLN A 52 11.20 -14.96 10.72
C GLN A 52 12.25 -15.58 9.78
N ALA A 53 12.22 -15.26 8.49
CA ALA A 53 13.23 -15.71 7.54
C ALA A 53 14.64 -15.24 7.95
N GLN A 54 14.76 -14.04 8.52
CA GLN A 54 16.00 -13.52 9.09
C GLN A 54 16.44 -14.29 10.34
N LYS A 55 15.51 -14.59 11.25
CA LYS A 55 15.80 -15.30 12.51
C LYS A 55 16.23 -16.75 12.26
N ALA A 56 15.56 -17.44 11.34
CA ALA A 56 15.88 -18.82 10.96
C ALA A 56 17.27 -18.93 10.29
N ALA A 57 17.66 -17.95 9.46
CA ALA A 57 18.99 -17.89 8.86
C ALA A 57 20.12 -17.79 9.92
N GLY A 58 19.85 -17.14 11.06
CA GLY A 58 20.79 -17.11 12.20
C GLY A 58 21.09 -18.49 12.80
N GLN A 59 20.33 -19.53 12.45
CA GLN A 59 20.48 -20.90 12.95
C GLN A 59 20.94 -21.91 11.88
N SER A 60 20.74 -21.63 10.59
CA SER A 60 20.96 -22.61 9.50
C SER A 60 21.80 -22.13 8.30
N GLY A 61 22.24 -20.87 8.23
CA GLY A 61 23.09 -20.35 7.14
C GLY A 61 22.53 -19.11 6.43
N THR A 62 22.87 -18.91 5.16
CA THR A 62 22.42 -17.77 4.35
C THR A 62 20.89 -17.74 4.20
N PRO A 63 20.21 -16.59 4.42
CA PRO A 63 18.78 -16.47 4.15
C PRO A 63 18.40 -16.83 2.71
N ASP A 64 17.22 -17.41 2.50
CA ASP A 64 16.66 -17.57 1.16
C ASP A 64 16.17 -16.21 0.64
N PHE A 65 17.10 -15.49 -0.01
CA PHE A 65 16.84 -14.17 -0.53
C PHE A 65 15.84 -14.15 -1.69
N SER A 66 15.70 -15.25 -2.42
CA SER A 66 14.70 -15.35 -3.49
C SER A 66 13.31 -15.41 -2.89
N LYS A 67 13.10 -16.27 -1.89
CA LYS A 67 11.84 -16.33 -1.13
C LYS A 67 11.51 -15.01 -0.47
N ALA A 68 12.48 -14.35 0.14
CA ALA A 68 12.28 -13.03 0.75
C ALA A 68 11.85 -11.97 -0.28
N SER A 69 12.45 -11.97 -1.45
CA SER A 69 12.07 -11.04 -2.53
C SER A 69 10.68 -11.35 -3.08
N GLY A 70 10.29 -12.63 -3.12
CA GLY A 70 8.93 -13.05 -3.44
C GLY A 70 7.90 -12.51 -2.44
N LEU A 71 8.20 -12.60 -1.13
CA LEU A 71 7.37 -12.01 -0.09
C LEU A 71 7.28 -10.48 -0.19
N LEU A 72 8.37 -9.80 -0.53
CA LEU A 72 8.36 -8.35 -0.76
C LEU A 72 7.52 -7.97 -1.98
N ALA A 73 7.58 -8.71 -3.08
CA ALA A 73 6.71 -8.44 -4.23
C ALA A 73 5.23 -8.69 -3.90
N GLN A 74 4.92 -9.79 -3.21
CA GLN A 74 3.56 -10.09 -2.74
C GLN A 74 3.04 -9.02 -1.76
N LEU A 75 3.91 -8.42 -0.95
CA LEU A 75 3.57 -7.35 -0.02
C LEU A 75 2.94 -6.15 -0.74
N SER A 76 3.58 -5.67 -1.80
CA SER A 76 3.04 -4.56 -2.62
C SER A 76 1.73 -4.92 -3.35
N GLN A 77 1.60 -6.14 -3.89
CA GLN A 77 0.33 -6.60 -4.49
C GLN A 77 -0.82 -6.68 -3.47
N THR A 78 -0.50 -7.08 -2.23
CA THR A 78 -1.47 -7.11 -1.13
C THR A 78 -1.85 -5.68 -0.71
N ALA A 79 -0.89 -4.75 -0.70
CA ALA A 79 -1.13 -3.34 -0.45
C ALA A 79 -2.03 -2.71 -1.53
N GLU A 80 -1.80 -3.02 -2.81
CA GLU A 80 -2.67 -2.62 -3.93
C GLU A 80 -4.11 -3.12 -3.76
N SER A 81 -4.28 -4.34 -3.25
CA SER A 81 -5.63 -4.88 -2.99
C SER A 81 -6.34 -4.15 -1.86
N ALA A 82 -5.61 -3.79 -0.80
CA ALA A 82 -6.16 -3.00 0.32
C ALA A 82 -6.54 -1.59 -0.15
N ASP A 83 -5.68 -0.99 -0.98
CA ASP A 83 -5.85 0.33 -1.56
C ASP A 83 -7.08 0.39 -2.47
N SER A 84 -7.20 -0.55 -3.41
CA SER A 84 -8.38 -0.66 -4.27
C SER A 84 -9.68 -0.85 -3.46
N ALA A 85 -9.63 -1.60 -2.36
CA ALA A 85 -10.79 -1.77 -1.48
C ALA A 85 -11.13 -0.50 -0.69
N LEU A 86 -10.14 0.30 -0.29
CA LEU A 86 -10.35 1.63 0.32
C LEU A 86 -10.98 2.59 -0.68
N VAL A 87 -10.42 2.72 -1.89
CA VAL A 87 -10.97 3.55 -2.96
C VAL A 87 -12.43 3.19 -3.27
N ALA A 88 -12.77 1.89 -3.25
CA ALA A 88 -14.14 1.41 -3.47
C ALA A 88 -15.14 1.90 -2.40
N LEU A 89 -14.70 2.31 -1.21
CA LEU A 89 -15.56 2.90 -0.18
C LEU A 89 -16.06 4.30 -0.54
N GLY A 90 -15.44 4.97 -1.52
CA GLY A 90 -15.78 6.33 -1.94
C GLY A 90 -15.57 7.36 -0.84
N SER A 91 -16.62 7.98 -0.33
CA SER A 91 -16.51 8.93 0.79
C SER A 91 -16.79 8.31 2.17
N SER A 92 -17.03 7.00 2.22
CA SER A 92 -17.42 6.32 3.46
C SER A 92 -16.24 6.19 4.41
N LYS A 93 -16.46 6.40 5.70
CA LYS A 93 -15.44 6.20 6.74
C LYS A 93 -15.49 4.79 7.29
N LEU A 94 -14.32 4.22 7.61
CA LEU A 94 -14.21 2.97 8.36
C LEU A 94 -14.84 3.10 9.75
N ASP A 95 -15.50 2.04 10.21
CA ASP A 95 -15.97 1.99 11.60
C ASP A 95 -14.78 1.86 12.58
N ALA A 96 -15.00 2.23 13.84
CA ALA A 96 -13.96 2.22 14.86
C ALA A 96 -13.36 0.83 15.12
N GLY A 97 -14.13 -0.24 14.95
CA GLY A 97 -13.63 -1.61 15.09
C GLY A 97 -12.61 -1.93 13.99
N SER A 98 -13.00 -1.68 12.73
CA SER A 98 -12.13 -1.84 11.57
C SER A 98 -10.86 -0.98 11.66
N ALA A 99 -11.01 0.30 12.01
CA ALA A 99 -9.89 1.21 12.21
C ALA A 99 -8.96 0.76 13.35
N SER A 100 -9.50 0.21 14.45
CA SER A 100 -8.70 -0.35 15.53
C SER A 100 -7.95 -1.61 15.11
N SER A 101 -8.55 -2.49 14.31
CA SER A 101 -7.88 -3.69 13.79
C SER A 101 -6.74 -3.36 12.83
N ILE A 102 -6.94 -2.35 11.96
CA ILE A 102 -5.88 -1.83 11.08
C ILE A 102 -4.74 -1.25 11.91
N LYS A 103 -5.06 -0.46 12.96
CA LYS A 103 -4.07 0.07 13.90
C LYS A 103 -3.13 -1.02 14.42
N SER A 104 -3.71 -2.09 14.98
CA SER A 104 -2.93 -3.18 15.56
C SER A 104 -2.07 -3.90 14.51
N SER A 105 -2.56 -4.01 13.27
CA SER A 105 -1.81 -4.60 12.17
C SER A 105 -0.62 -3.72 11.76
N LEU A 106 -0.81 -2.40 11.68
CA LEU A 106 0.25 -1.43 11.40
C LEU A 106 1.32 -1.40 12.50
N GLU A 107 0.92 -1.38 13.77
CA GLU A 107 1.84 -1.44 14.91
C GLU A 107 2.67 -2.73 14.91
N SER A 108 2.02 -3.86 14.65
CA SER A 108 2.66 -5.17 14.50
C SER A 108 3.66 -5.19 13.34
N ALA A 109 3.25 -4.73 12.16
CA ALA A 109 4.11 -4.58 10.98
C ALA A 109 5.33 -3.70 11.28
N ALA A 110 5.12 -2.52 11.85
CA ALA A 110 6.17 -1.56 12.18
C ALA A 110 7.17 -2.14 13.21
N SER A 111 6.73 -2.98 14.14
CA SER A 111 7.63 -3.66 15.08
C SER A 111 8.60 -4.63 14.38
N SER A 112 8.17 -5.24 13.28
CA SER A 112 8.92 -6.26 12.54
C SER A 112 9.69 -5.72 11.33
N VAL A 113 9.38 -4.50 10.86
CA VAL A 113 9.86 -4.00 9.56
C VAL A 113 11.37 -3.75 9.49
N ARG A 114 12.06 -3.46 10.62
CA ARG A 114 13.53 -3.30 10.65
C ARG A 114 14.28 -4.55 10.19
N SER A 115 13.63 -5.71 10.24
CA SER A 115 14.20 -6.96 9.76
C SER A 115 14.33 -7.00 8.24
N ILE A 116 13.56 -6.19 7.49
CA ILE A 116 13.75 -5.99 6.05
C ILE A 116 15.12 -5.39 5.79
N THR A 117 15.46 -4.25 6.42
CA THR A 117 16.76 -3.59 6.28
C THR A 117 17.90 -4.53 6.65
N THR A 118 17.76 -5.27 7.76
CA THR A 118 18.76 -6.25 8.21
C THR A 118 18.95 -7.39 7.21
N LEU A 119 17.86 -7.89 6.63
CA LEU A 119 17.90 -8.95 5.62
C LEU A 119 18.61 -8.46 4.35
N ILE A 120 18.33 -7.23 3.93
CA ILE A 120 18.97 -6.61 2.77
C ILE A 120 20.46 -6.36 3.02
N GLN A 121 20.85 -5.90 4.21
CA GLN A 121 22.25 -5.77 4.61
C GLN A 121 23.00 -7.11 4.52
N LYS A 122 22.41 -8.19 5.04
CA LYS A 122 22.99 -9.54 4.96
C LYS A 122 23.08 -10.06 3.51
N GLY A 123 22.14 -9.66 2.65
CA GLY A 123 22.08 -10.12 1.26
C GLY A 123 22.95 -9.32 0.29
N LYS A 124 23.46 -8.16 0.68
CA LYS A 124 24.16 -7.22 -0.22
C LYS A 124 25.21 -7.89 -1.12
N GLU A 125 26.12 -8.67 -0.55
CA GLU A 125 27.16 -9.36 -1.32
C GLU A 125 26.58 -10.45 -2.23
N TRP A 126 25.58 -11.18 -1.75
CA TRP A 126 24.90 -12.21 -2.54
C TRP A 126 24.16 -11.58 -3.73
N PHE A 127 23.47 -10.46 -3.52
CA PHE A 127 22.78 -9.73 -4.58
C PHE A 127 23.75 -9.23 -5.65
N ALA A 128 24.88 -8.67 -5.23
CA ALA A 128 25.92 -8.21 -6.16
C ALA A 128 26.49 -9.39 -6.96
N LYS A 129 26.84 -10.50 -6.29
CA LYS A 129 27.39 -11.70 -6.94
C LYS A 129 26.43 -12.32 -7.96
N ASN A 130 25.12 -12.25 -7.72
CA ASN A 130 24.10 -12.85 -8.58
C ASN A 130 23.41 -11.82 -9.51
N ASN A 131 23.93 -10.60 -9.65
CA ASN A 131 23.33 -9.53 -10.45
C ASN A 131 21.85 -9.25 -10.09
N ALA A 132 21.50 -9.39 -8.81
CA ALA A 132 20.14 -9.25 -8.31
C ALA A 132 19.89 -7.91 -7.59
N THR A 133 20.93 -7.09 -7.35
CA THR A 133 20.82 -5.82 -6.62
C THR A 133 19.71 -4.92 -7.16
N GLN A 134 19.70 -4.67 -8.48
CA GLN A 134 18.70 -3.80 -9.10
C GLN A 134 17.28 -4.40 -9.07
N LYS A 135 17.16 -5.73 -9.11
CA LYS A 135 15.85 -6.41 -8.97
C LYS A 135 15.27 -6.16 -7.58
N VAL A 136 16.10 -6.32 -6.55
CA VAL A 136 15.70 -6.07 -5.16
C VAL A 136 15.32 -4.60 -4.96
N ILE A 137 16.11 -3.66 -5.50
CA ILE A 137 15.80 -2.23 -5.43
C ILE A 137 14.43 -1.94 -6.04
N GLN A 138 14.16 -2.42 -7.26
CA GLN A 138 12.87 -2.19 -7.91
C GLN A 138 11.69 -2.81 -7.15
N ILE A 139 11.88 -3.99 -6.54
CA ILE A 139 10.85 -4.59 -5.68
C ILE A 139 10.55 -3.68 -4.47
N ILE A 140 11.58 -3.13 -3.82
CA ILE A 140 11.39 -2.25 -2.65
C ILE A 140 10.80 -0.90 -3.08
N GLN A 141 11.21 -0.34 -4.23
CA GLN A 141 10.64 0.87 -4.82
C GLN A 141 9.12 0.72 -5.06
N ALA A 142 8.69 -0.39 -5.67
CA ALA A 142 7.26 -0.68 -5.86
C ALA A 142 6.48 -0.79 -4.53
N ASN A 143 7.13 -1.27 -3.47
CA ASN A 143 6.52 -1.28 -2.13
C ASN A 143 6.37 0.14 -1.58
N ILE A 144 7.41 0.97 -1.64
CA ILE A 144 7.36 2.34 -1.12
C ILE A 144 6.24 3.11 -1.81
N ASP A 145 6.17 3.06 -3.14
CA ASP A 145 5.17 3.76 -3.93
C ASP A 145 3.74 3.30 -3.57
N GLN A 146 3.50 1.98 -3.51
CA GLN A 146 2.18 1.45 -3.17
C GLN A 146 1.77 1.69 -1.71
N PHE A 147 2.70 1.60 -0.75
CA PHE A 147 2.40 1.90 0.65
C PHE A 147 2.12 3.38 0.86
N HIS A 148 2.82 4.25 0.13
CA HIS A 148 2.56 5.68 0.14
C HIS A 148 1.11 5.96 -0.27
N GLN A 149 0.67 5.42 -1.41
CA GLN A 149 -0.72 5.54 -1.87
C GLN A 149 -1.72 4.94 -0.87
N LEU A 150 -1.46 3.71 -0.40
CA LEU A 150 -2.31 3.02 0.58
C LEU A 150 -2.52 3.84 1.86
N PHE A 151 -1.47 4.51 2.37
CA PHE A 151 -1.57 5.32 3.59
C PHE A 151 -2.31 6.64 3.34
N ILE A 152 -2.14 7.27 2.18
CA ILE A 152 -2.96 8.43 1.79
C ILE A 152 -4.44 8.04 1.80
N ASP A 153 -4.79 6.95 1.12
CA ASP A 153 -6.18 6.52 1.00
C ASP A 153 -6.73 6.06 2.35
N LEU A 154 -6.00 5.26 3.12
CA LEU A 154 -6.40 4.87 4.48
C LEU A 154 -6.71 6.09 5.35
N ASN A 155 -5.83 7.08 5.36
CA ASN A 155 -5.99 8.28 6.18
C ASN A 155 -7.19 9.13 5.73
N SER A 156 -7.54 9.11 4.45
CA SER A 156 -8.77 9.72 3.94
C SER A 156 -10.05 9.03 4.42
N HIS A 157 -9.98 7.76 4.87
CA HIS A 157 -11.11 6.94 5.28
C HIS A 157 -11.27 6.77 6.80
N VAL A 158 -10.44 7.43 7.62
CA VAL A 158 -10.54 7.37 9.08
C VAL A 158 -10.81 8.73 9.71
N THR A 159 -10.99 8.75 11.03
CA THR A 159 -11.07 9.98 11.82
C THR A 159 -9.67 10.48 12.17
N ASP A 160 -9.55 11.77 12.53
CA ASP A 160 -8.28 12.38 12.92
C ASP A 160 -7.57 11.62 14.05
N THR A 161 -8.32 11.06 14.99
CA THR A 161 -7.77 10.24 16.09
C THR A 161 -6.99 9.03 15.56
N TYR A 162 -7.51 8.34 14.54
CA TYR A 162 -6.83 7.18 13.95
C TYR A 162 -5.71 7.61 13.02
N HIS A 163 -5.89 8.67 12.24
CA HIS A 163 -4.83 9.26 11.42
C HIS A 163 -3.59 9.59 12.26
N GLN A 164 -3.75 10.27 13.40
CA GLN A 164 -2.64 10.54 14.32
C GLN A 164 -2.03 9.27 14.90
N ALA A 165 -2.84 8.23 15.14
CA ALA A 165 -2.35 6.95 15.66
C ALA A 165 -1.59 6.12 14.61
N TYR A 166 -1.88 6.27 13.32
CA TYR A 166 -1.23 5.52 12.24
C TYR A 166 0.09 6.13 11.80
N LYS A 167 0.27 7.43 11.96
CA LYS A 167 1.43 8.18 11.46
C LYS A 167 2.79 7.56 11.82
N ALA A 168 2.99 7.20 13.08
CA ALA A 168 4.25 6.63 13.55
C ALA A 168 4.54 5.24 12.94
N PRO A 169 3.62 4.25 12.99
CA PRO A 169 3.87 2.98 12.32
C PRO A 169 3.98 3.10 10.79
N GLU A 170 3.20 3.94 10.12
CA GLU A 170 3.30 4.19 8.67
C GLU A 170 4.69 4.70 8.28
N THR A 171 5.17 5.74 8.98
CA THR A 171 6.51 6.33 8.77
C THR A 171 7.61 5.28 8.96
N ARG A 172 7.51 4.46 10.01
CA ARG A 172 8.49 3.42 10.30
C ARG A 172 8.54 2.34 9.22
N ILE A 173 7.41 2.01 8.61
CA ILE A 173 7.33 1.04 7.52
C ILE A 173 8.06 1.55 6.28
N ILE A 174 7.73 2.76 5.81
CA ILE A 174 8.34 3.36 4.62
C ILE A 174 9.84 3.59 4.83
N CYS A 175 10.24 4.13 5.99
CA CYS A 175 11.65 4.43 6.24
C CYS A 175 12.55 3.20 6.31
N ALA A 176 12.05 2.08 6.83
CA ALA A 176 12.82 0.84 6.79
C ALA A 176 13.08 0.34 5.35
N MET A 177 12.15 0.59 4.43
CA MET A 177 12.30 0.28 3.01
C MET A 177 13.30 1.23 2.32
N VAL A 178 13.22 2.53 2.64
CA VAL A 178 14.19 3.54 2.18
C VAL A 178 15.61 3.19 2.63
N ASP A 179 15.80 2.88 3.91
CA ASP A 179 17.10 2.48 4.46
C ASP A 179 17.64 1.21 3.79
N ALA A 180 16.74 0.30 3.41
CA ALA A 180 17.10 -0.92 2.70
C ALA A 180 17.62 -0.61 1.28
N ILE A 181 16.98 0.31 0.54
CA ILE A 181 17.50 0.75 -0.77
C ILE A 181 18.83 1.47 -0.59
N ALA A 182 18.91 2.44 0.35
CA ALA A 182 20.13 3.20 0.61
C ALA A 182 21.32 2.31 1.03
N THR A 183 21.04 1.17 1.69
CA THR A 183 22.04 0.15 1.99
C THR A 183 22.62 -0.49 0.73
N LEU A 184 21.78 -0.75 -0.28
CA LEU A 184 22.19 -1.37 -1.56
C LEU A 184 22.87 -0.35 -2.48
N ASP A 185 22.20 0.77 -2.73
CA ASP A 185 22.65 1.85 -3.59
C ASP A 185 21.99 3.18 -3.18
N LYS A 186 22.77 4.07 -2.56
CA LYS A 186 22.30 5.38 -2.09
C LYS A 186 21.82 6.29 -3.23
N SER A 187 22.28 6.08 -4.46
CA SER A 187 21.88 6.92 -5.60
C SER A 187 20.44 6.65 -6.06
N GLN A 188 19.83 5.56 -5.60
CA GLN A 188 18.47 5.13 -5.95
C GLN A 188 17.40 5.69 -5.01
N VAL A 189 17.77 6.55 -4.06
CA VAL A 189 16.85 7.25 -3.17
C VAL A 189 17.22 8.72 -3.15
N SER A 190 16.21 9.61 -3.13
CA SER A 190 16.43 11.05 -3.01
C SER A 190 17.00 11.41 -1.63
N GLU A 191 17.81 12.47 -1.59
CA GLU A 191 18.37 13.02 -0.34
C GLU A 191 17.26 13.47 0.62
N SER A 192 16.16 14.02 0.08
CA SER A 192 14.97 14.41 0.86
C SER A 192 14.30 13.23 1.56
N ALA A 193 14.14 12.08 0.89
CA ALA A 193 13.56 10.88 1.50
C ALA A 193 14.48 10.32 2.61
N VAL A 194 15.80 10.36 2.40
CA VAL A 194 16.79 9.96 3.40
C VAL A 194 16.76 10.91 4.61
N ASP A 195 16.70 12.22 4.39
CA ASP A 195 16.65 13.22 5.45
C ASP A 195 15.36 13.15 6.26
N TYR A 196 14.22 12.94 5.59
CA TYR A 196 12.95 12.69 6.28
C TYR A 196 13.05 11.46 7.19
N CYS A 197 13.62 10.36 6.69
CA CYS A 197 13.77 9.13 7.47
C CYS A 197 14.82 9.23 8.59
N ASN A 198 15.89 10.00 8.40
CA ASN A 198 16.87 10.30 9.45
C ASN A 198 16.32 11.28 10.50
N GLY A 199 15.45 12.21 10.09
CA GLY A 199 14.82 13.21 10.94
C GLY A 199 13.75 12.63 11.88
N GLY A 200 13.24 11.43 11.59
CA GLY A 200 12.26 10.74 12.44
C GLY A 200 12.54 9.27 12.78
N GLY A 201 13.69 8.74 12.40
CA GLY A 201 13.98 7.30 12.40
C GLY A 201 14.23 6.62 13.76
N ASP A 202 14.45 7.38 14.83
CA ASP A 202 14.72 6.80 16.17
C ASP A 202 14.21 7.63 17.37
N GLY A 203 13.32 8.63 17.18
CA GLY A 203 12.73 9.35 18.31
C GLY A 203 12.24 10.78 18.12
N GLY A 204 12.18 11.30 16.89
CA GLY A 204 11.56 12.60 16.59
C GLY A 204 10.35 12.38 15.70
N GLN A 205 9.17 12.81 16.12
CA GLN A 205 7.99 12.79 15.24
C GLN A 205 8.18 13.85 14.15
N PRO A 206 8.19 13.52 12.84
CA PRO A 206 7.87 14.54 11.85
C PRO A 206 6.40 14.92 12.06
N ASP A 207 6.12 16.22 12.19
CA ASP A 207 4.85 16.75 12.70
C ASP A 207 3.76 16.95 11.64
N ASP A 208 4.00 16.64 10.36
CA ASP A 208 2.96 16.70 9.35
C ASP A 208 2.81 15.41 8.53
N ALA A 209 1.61 15.20 7.97
CA ALA A 209 1.32 14.12 7.02
C ALA A 209 1.73 14.51 5.57
N SER A 210 2.14 15.77 5.34
CA SER A 210 2.71 16.24 4.07
C SER A 210 4.15 15.79 3.85
N GLY A 211 4.81 15.21 4.86
CA GLY A 211 6.17 14.68 4.76
C GLY A 211 6.26 13.40 3.93
N LEU A 212 5.14 12.74 3.67
CA LEU A 212 5.06 11.63 2.73
C LEU A 212 5.29 12.07 1.27
N ASP A 213 5.07 13.35 0.95
CA ASP A 213 5.41 13.90 -0.37
C ASP A 213 6.92 13.85 -0.68
N ALA A 214 7.77 13.72 0.36
CA ALA A 214 9.21 13.49 0.18
C ALA A 214 9.52 12.19 -0.57
N PHE A 215 8.55 11.28 -0.66
CA PHE A 215 8.62 10.01 -1.38
C PHE A 215 7.96 10.06 -2.76
N ASN A 216 7.49 11.22 -3.25
CA ASN A 216 6.99 11.33 -4.62
C ASN A 216 8.12 11.40 -5.66
N ASP A 217 9.33 11.80 -5.24
CA ASP A 217 10.48 11.95 -6.13
C ASP A 217 11.53 10.84 -5.91
N GLY A 218 11.68 9.96 -6.90
CA GLY A 218 12.84 9.08 -7.03
C GLY A 218 12.76 7.70 -6.35
N VAL A 219 11.60 7.29 -5.84
CA VAL A 219 11.40 5.96 -5.23
C VAL A 219 10.42 5.06 -6.00
N THR A 220 9.87 5.54 -7.11
CA THR A 220 9.05 4.74 -8.02
C THR A 220 9.93 3.97 -9.02
N PRO A 221 9.66 2.69 -9.32
CA PRO A 221 10.42 1.95 -10.33
C PRO A 221 10.29 2.57 -11.73
N SER A 222 11.34 2.48 -12.54
CA SER A 222 11.30 2.98 -13.92
C SER A 222 10.22 2.26 -14.75
N GLY A 223 9.36 3.06 -15.39
CA GLY A 223 8.27 2.59 -16.24
C GLY A 223 7.01 2.13 -15.49
N TYR A 224 6.97 2.23 -14.16
CA TYR A 224 5.82 1.87 -13.33
C TYR A 224 4.52 2.60 -13.72
N SER A 225 4.61 3.87 -14.14
CA SER A 225 3.47 4.65 -14.61
C SER A 225 2.83 4.09 -15.89
N SER A 226 3.62 3.46 -16.77
CA SER A 226 3.07 2.76 -17.95
C SER A 226 2.21 1.55 -17.55
N CYS A 227 2.43 1.03 -16.34
CA CYS A 227 1.68 -0.05 -15.71
C CYS A 227 0.53 0.47 -14.83
N GLY A 228 0.10 1.73 -15.01
CA GLY A 228 -1.00 2.31 -14.25
C GLY A 228 -0.71 2.46 -12.76
N ASN A 229 0.57 2.52 -12.38
CA ASN A 229 1.03 2.49 -10.98
C ASN A 229 0.58 1.24 -10.20
N SER A 230 0.36 0.11 -10.89
CA SER A 230 -0.03 -1.16 -10.29
C SER A 230 1.20 -2.06 -10.05
N PRO A 231 1.48 -2.50 -8.81
CA PRO A 231 2.47 -3.52 -8.54
C PRO A 231 2.15 -4.83 -9.26
N THR A 232 0.87 -5.22 -9.30
CA THR A 232 0.45 -6.46 -9.95
C THR A 232 0.78 -6.44 -11.44
N MET A 233 0.40 -5.38 -12.16
CA MET A 233 0.73 -5.21 -13.57
C MET A 233 2.24 -5.11 -13.80
N PHE A 234 2.93 -4.29 -13.00
CA PHE A 234 4.37 -4.09 -13.12
C PHE A 234 5.12 -5.41 -12.96
N PHE A 235 4.85 -6.18 -11.90
CA PHE A 235 5.55 -7.46 -11.68
C PHE A 235 5.20 -8.48 -12.75
N GLN A 236 3.92 -8.61 -13.12
CA GLN A 236 3.52 -9.51 -14.20
C GLN A 236 4.33 -9.24 -15.47
N GLN A 237 4.41 -7.98 -15.89
CA GLN A 237 5.14 -7.59 -17.08
C GLN A 237 6.66 -7.73 -16.90
N ALA A 238 7.20 -7.31 -15.75
CA ALA A 238 8.62 -7.37 -15.47
C ALA A 238 9.17 -8.80 -15.47
N TYR A 239 8.39 -9.75 -14.92
CA TYR A 239 8.76 -11.17 -14.93
C TYR A 239 8.55 -11.80 -16.31
N THR A 240 7.43 -11.52 -16.98
CA THR A 240 7.14 -12.10 -18.31
C THR A 240 8.15 -11.65 -19.36
N SER A 241 8.48 -10.37 -19.36
CA SER A 241 9.41 -9.75 -20.32
C SER A 241 10.86 -9.74 -19.84
N LYS A 242 11.13 -10.27 -18.63
CA LYS A 242 12.47 -10.31 -18.00
C LYS A 242 13.14 -8.93 -17.89
N THR A 243 12.34 -7.90 -17.60
CA THR A 243 12.82 -6.52 -17.42
C THR A 243 13.03 -6.12 -15.97
N LEU A 244 12.73 -7.01 -15.00
CA LEU A 244 13.00 -6.74 -13.59
C LEU A 244 14.50 -6.50 -13.35
N GLY A 245 14.83 -5.38 -12.71
CA GLY A 245 16.20 -4.93 -12.46
C GLY A 245 16.88 -4.24 -13.64
N THR A 246 16.16 -3.94 -14.72
CA THR A 246 16.68 -3.22 -15.90
C THR A 246 16.27 -1.74 -15.90
N SER A 247 16.65 -0.98 -16.94
CA SER A 247 16.35 0.45 -17.04
C SER A 247 14.87 0.82 -17.20
N GLY A 248 13.96 -0.16 -17.35
CA GLY A 248 12.52 0.09 -17.21
C GLY A 248 11.63 -1.06 -17.67
N THR A 249 10.48 -1.21 -17.03
CA THR A 249 9.39 -2.12 -17.44
C THR A 249 8.30 -1.30 -18.11
N GLN A 250 7.87 -1.71 -19.31
CA GLN A 250 6.78 -1.04 -20.03
C GLN A 250 5.59 -1.99 -20.14
N CYS A 251 4.43 -1.57 -19.62
CA CYS A 251 3.18 -2.30 -19.75
C CYS A 251 2.37 -1.83 -20.95
N THR A 252 1.55 -2.71 -21.51
CA THR A 252 0.69 -2.40 -22.65
C THR A 252 -0.55 -1.65 -22.15
N ALA A 253 -0.85 -0.50 -22.75
CA ALA A 253 -2.04 0.26 -22.39
C ALA A 253 -3.33 -0.55 -22.62
N GLY A 254 -4.22 -0.57 -21.62
CA GLY A 254 -5.54 -1.20 -21.69
C GLY A 254 -5.65 -2.59 -21.06
N GLU A 255 -4.55 -3.19 -20.59
CA GLU A 255 -4.63 -4.36 -19.71
C GLU A 255 -5.01 -3.89 -18.30
N THR A 256 -6.18 -4.30 -17.81
CA THR A 256 -6.54 -4.13 -16.39
C THR A 256 -6.34 -5.47 -15.71
N VAL A 257 -5.45 -5.51 -14.72
CA VAL A 257 -5.19 -6.71 -13.93
C VAL A 257 -5.81 -6.53 -12.56
N THR A 258 -6.50 -7.56 -12.07
CA THR A 258 -7.05 -7.54 -10.72
C THR A 258 -5.89 -7.50 -9.71
N PRO A 259 -5.91 -6.60 -8.72
CA PRO A 259 -4.88 -6.58 -7.68
C PRO A 259 -4.63 -7.97 -7.07
N ASN A 260 -3.36 -8.29 -6.82
CA ASN A 260 -2.93 -9.58 -6.25
C ASN A 260 -3.35 -10.82 -7.05
N SER A 261 -3.62 -10.69 -8.36
CA SER A 261 -3.94 -11.84 -9.22
C SER A 261 -2.72 -12.51 -9.85
N PHE A 262 -1.55 -11.89 -9.81
CA PHE A 262 -0.33 -12.43 -10.39
C PHE A 262 0.49 -13.20 -9.34
N GLU A 263 0.71 -14.49 -9.58
CA GLU A 263 1.56 -15.32 -8.73
C GLU A 263 3.05 -15.02 -8.98
N ILE A 264 3.72 -14.49 -7.95
CA ILE A 264 5.16 -14.21 -8.01
C ILE A 264 5.94 -15.54 -8.18
N PRO A 265 6.89 -15.63 -9.14
CA PRO A 265 7.68 -16.83 -9.31
C PRO A 265 8.50 -17.20 -8.07
N GLN A 266 8.64 -18.50 -7.79
CA GLN A 266 9.44 -19.00 -6.66
C GLN A 266 10.90 -18.49 -6.66
N ASN A 267 11.46 -18.31 -7.86
CA ASN A 267 12.84 -17.85 -8.07
C ASN A 267 12.90 -16.36 -8.48
N ALA A 268 12.15 -15.48 -7.79
CA ALA A 268 11.97 -14.05 -8.08
C ALA A 268 13.26 -13.29 -8.46
N LEU A 269 14.42 -13.64 -7.91
CA LEU A 269 15.69 -12.96 -8.21
C LEU A 269 16.50 -13.57 -9.36
N MET A 270 16.24 -14.84 -9.72
CA MET A 270 17.09 -15.62 -10.62
C MET A 270 16.52 -15.75 -12.04
N LEU A 271 15.39 -15.09 -12.33
CA LEU A 271 14.72 -15.08 -13.64
C LEU A 271 15.13 -13.91 -14.53
#